data_AF-A0A958AN05-F1
#
_entry.id   AF-A0A958AN05-F1
#
_cell.length_a   1.000
_cell.length_b   1.000
_cell.length_c   1.000
_cell.angle_alpha   90.00
_cell.angle_beta   90.00
_cell.angle_gamma   90.00
#
_symmetry.space_group_name_H-M   'P 1'
#
loop_
_entity.id
_entity.type
_entity.pdbx_description
1 polymer ?
#
loop_
_entity_poly.entity_id
_entity_poly.type
_entity_poly.pdbx_seq_one_letter_code
_entity_poly.pdbx_strand_id
1 'polypeptide(L)'
;NFVESVDVKRVYNDPSTHAQLMAPHTCSVVCATEGCTEESDSACIVVKDGVIGHVQLLRANYVAGAWTRANTSCCRSYERVRLNYMAGPKFLSADEQNVIVRLAHSLMPDKPCGCDVTNVLWARDRFTPEILTRERLNAPFGPSDGAYFAYTWAVNNALVRGSVL
;
A
#
# COMPACT_ATOMS: atom_id res chain seq x y z
N ASN A 1 -28.57 19.72 14.39
CA ASN A 1 -27.14 20.03 14.28
C ASN A 1 -26.74 19.88 12.82
N PHE A 2 -26.77 20.98 12.07
CA PHE A 2 -26.20 21.04 10.72
C PHE A 2 -24.79 21.62 10.86
N VAL A 3 -23.79 20.98 10.24
CA VAL A 3 -22.40 21.45 10.28
C VAL A 3 -22.26 22.62 9.31
N GLU A 4 -21.90 23.81 9.81
CA GLU A 4 -21.87 25.07 9.04
C GLU A 4 -20.67 25.22 8.11
N SER A 5 -19.65 24.36 8.21
CA SER A 5 -18.48 24.36 7.33
C SER A 5 -18.08 22.96 6.93
N VAL A 6 -17.90 22.75 5.62
CA VAL A 6 -17.36 21.52 5.06
C VAL A 6 -15.97 21.85 4.53
N ASP A 7 -14.93 21.36 5.21
CA ASP A 7 -13.56 21.45 4.71
C ASP A 7 -13.35 20.43 3.59
N VAL A 8 -13.31 20.92 2.35
CA VAL A 8 -12.98 20.09 1.18
C VAL A 8 -11.46 20.02 1.05
N LYS A 9 -10.84 18.98 1.62
CA LYS A 9 -9.43 18.68 1.37
C LYS A 9 -9.26 18.18 -0.07
N ARG A 10 -8.68 19.01 -0.93
CA ARG A 10 -8.25 18.59 -2.28
C ARG A 10 -6.85 18.00 -2.20
N VAL A 11 -6.73 16.73 -2.60
CA VAL A 11 -5.44 16.05 -2.73
C VAL A 11 -5.03 16.14 -4.20
N TYR A 12 -3.91 16.79 -4.47
CA TYR A 12 -3.31 16.87 -5.80
C TYR A 12 -2.14 15.89 -5.87
N ASN A 13 -2.02 15.16 -6.97
CA ASN A 13 -0.81 14.40 -7.26
C ASN A 13 0.28 15.38 -7.69
N ASP A 14 1.47 15.27 -7.11
CA ASP A 14 2.65 15.99 -7.61
C ASP A 14 3.11 15.34 -8.92
N PRO A 15 3.00 16.04 -10.07
CA PRO A 15 3.39 15.49 -11.37
C PRO A 15 4.92 15.44 -11.55
N SER A 16 5.70 16.06 -10.66
CA SER A 16 7.14 16.22 -10.82
C SER A 16 7.97 15.03 -10.32
N THR A 17 7.38 14.12 -9.55
CA THR A 17 8.11 13.05 -8.85
C THR A 17 7.46 11.67 -9.01
N HIS A 18 7.57 11.07 -10.20
CA HIS A 18 6.98 9.75 -10.48
C HIS A 18 7.88 8.59 -10.02
N ALA A 19 9.06 8.45 -10.61
CA ALA A 19 10.00 7.38 -10.28
C ALA A 19 11.46 7.84 -10.37
N GLN A 20 12.33 7.10 -9.67
CA GLN A 20 13.78 7.23 -9.76
C GLN A 20 14.38 5.88 -10.15
N LEU A 21 15.21 5.89 -11.19
CA LEU A 21 16.07 4.76 -11.57
C LEU A 21 17.38 4.91 -10.82
N MET A 22 17.72 3.91 -10.02
CA MET A 22 18.87 3.94 -9.12
C MET A 22 19.99 3.11 -9.74
N ALA A 23 21.10 3.75 -10.06
CA ALA A 23 22.31 3.07 -10.50
C ALA A 23 23.15 2.65 -9.28
N PRO A 24 23.84 1.49 -9.34
CA PRO A 24 24.88 1.18 -8.37
C PRO A 24 25.94 2.28 -8.42
N HIS A 25 26.54 2.62 -7.26
CA HIS A 25 27.62 3.59 -7.25
C HIS A 25 28.73 3.18 -8.21
N THR A 26 29.22 4.12 -9.00
CA THR A 26 30.57 3.99 -9.52
C THR A 26 31.53 4.29 -8.37
N CYS A 27 32.18 3.27 -7.81
CA CYS A 27 33.32 3.46 -6.90
C CYS A 27 34.49 4.07 -7.69
N SER A 28 34.41 5.37 -7.96
CA SER A 28 35.51 6.16 -8.50
C SER A 28 36.31 6.79 -7.36
N VAL A 29 37.55 7.21 -7.63
CA VAL A 29 38.41 7.92 -6.65
C VAL A 29 37.72 9.19 -6.12
N VAL A 30 36.85 9.81 -6.91
CA VAL A 30 36.06 10.99 -6.54
C VAL A 30 34.94 10.66 -5.55
N CYS A 31 34.36 9.45 -5.66
CA CYS A 31 33.31 8.95 -4.75
C CYS A 31 33.80 8.85 -3.30
N ALA A 32 35.08 8.52 -3.10
CA ALA A 32 35.70 8.47 -1.77
C ALA A 32 35.88 9.85 -1.13
N THR A 33 35.93 10.93 -1.92
CA THR A 33 36.17 12.31 -1.44
C THR A 33 34.91 13.16 -1.29
N GLU A 34 33.86 12.92 -2.08
CA GLU A 34 32.62 13.73 -2.05
C GLU A 34 31.44 13.04 -1.34
N GLY A 35 31.62 11.77 -0.96
CA GLY A 35 30.60 10.94 -0.31
C GLY A 35 29.86 10.05 -1.31
N CYS A 36 29.63 8.80 -0.91
CA CYS A 36 28.90 7.83 -1.71
C CYS A 36 27.39 8.14 -1.73
N THR A 37 26.94 9.10 -2.54
CA THR A 37 25.51 9.36 -2.76
C THR A 37 24.99 8.57 -3.96
N GLU A 38 23.85 7.90 -3.80
CA GLU A 38 23.31 7.02 -4.84
C GLU A 38 23.01 7.83 -6.09
N GLU A 39 23.52 7.39 -7.24
CA GLU A 39 23.21 8.05 -8.51
C GLU A 39 21.79 7.67 -8.92
N SER A 40 20.93 8.68 -9.05
CA SER A 40 19.54 8.50 -9.47
C SER A 40 19.22 9.31 -10.72
N ASP A 41 18.50 8.71 -11.66
CA ASP A 41 17.88 9.40 -12.78
C ASP A 41 16.37 9.43 -12.61
N SER A 42 15.73 10.55 -12.97
CA SER A 42 14.28 10.64 -13.01
C SER A 42 13.69 9.76 -14.11
N ALA A 43 12.51 9.20 -13.83
CA ALA A 43 11.77 8.40 -14.80
C ALA A 43 10.27 8.69 -14.73
N CYS A 44 9.64 8.60 -15.90
CA CYS A 44 8.19 8.64 -16.05
C CYS A 44 7.63 7.21 -15.93
N ILE A 45 6.57 7.08 -15.13
CA ILE A 45 5.80 5.84 -14.96
C ILE A 45 4.71 5.78 -16.04
N VAL A 46 4.66 4.65 -16.75
CA VAL A 46 3.53 4.25 -17.58
C VAL A 46 2.86 3.05 -16.91
N VAL A 47 1.64 3.26 -16.39
CA VAL A 47 0.86 2.18 -15.78
C VAL A 47 0.36 1.25 -16.88
N LYS A 48 0.80 -0.02 -16.84
CA LYS A 48 0.32 -1.07 -17.75
C LYS A 48 -0.90 -1.76 -17.18
N ASP A 49 -0.86 -2.06 -15.89
CA ASP A 49 -1.98 -2.61 -15.13
C ASP A 49 -1.98 -2.00 -13.73
N GLY A 50 -3.01 -1.21 -13.43
CA GLY A 50 -3.16 -0.55 -12.14
C GLY A 50 -3.63 -1.48 -11.01
N VAL A 51 -4.21 -2.64 -11.33
CA VAL A 51 -4.75 -3.58 -10.34
C VAL A 51 -3.61 -4.34 -9.66
N ILE A 52 -2.65 -4.85 -10.44
CA ILE A 52 -1.50 -5.61 -9.93
C ILE A 52 -0.22 -4.77 -9.78
N GLY A 53 -0.34 -3.45 -9.94
CA GLY A 53 0.77 -2.50 -9.89
C GLY A 53 1.86 -2.79 -10.93
N HIS A 54 1.48 -3.23 -12.13
CA HIS A 54 2.42 -3.42 -13.23
C HIS A 54 2.68 -2.08 -13.92
N VAL A 55 3.91 -1.60 -13.79
CA VAL A 55 4.36 -0.33 -14.34
C VAL A 55 5.56 -0.53 -15.24
N GLN A 56 5.60 0.25 -16.31
CA GLN A 56 6.79 0.42 -17.15
C GLN A 56 7.43 1.76 -16.83
N LEU A 57 8.75 1.78 -16.77
CA LEU A 57 9.53 2.97 -16.45
C LEU A 57 10.33 3.40 -17.66
N LEU A 58 10.30 4.69 -17.94
CA LEU A 58 11.08 5.30 -19.01
C LEU A 58 11.86 6.46 -18.44
N ARG A 59 13.18 6.45 -18.61
CA ARG A 59 14.03 7.58 -18.22
C ARG A 59 13.53 8.86 -18.89
N ALA A 60 13.26 9.87 -18.07
CA ALA A 60 12.63 11.10 -18.53
C ALA A 60 12.99 12.26 -17.58
N ASN A 61 12.99 13.47 -18.11
CA ASN A 61 13.20 14.69 -17.34
C ASN A 61 11.87 15.44 -17.23
N TYR A 62 11.53 15.91 -16.03
CA TYR A 62 10.38 16.77 -15.82
C TYR A 62 10.77 18.23 -15.99
N VAL A 63 10.29 18.88 -17.05
CA VAL A 63 10.63 20.27 -17.38
C VAL A 63 9.35 21.02 -17.75
N ALA A 64 9.16 22.21 -17.16
CA ALA A 64 8.05 23.11 -17.47
C ALA A 64 6.65 22.44 -17.44
N GLY A 65 6.42 21.54 -16.48
CA GLY A 65 5.12 20.89 -16.31
C GLY A 65 4.96 19.56 -17.05
N ALA A 66 5.93 19.14 -17.86
CA ALA A 66 5.83 17.95 -18.71
C ALA A 66 7.04 17.01 -18.60
N TRP A 67 6.77 15.72 -18.74
CA TRP A 67 7.81 14.70 -18.86
C TRP A 67 8.33 14.63 -20.29
N THR A 68 9.62 14.82 -20.47
CA THR A 68 10.32 14.73 -21.75
C THR A 68 11.29 13.56 -21.74
N ARG A 69 11.40 12.84 -22.85
CA ARG A 69 12.28 11.67 -22.95
C ARG A 69 13.73 12.13 -22.71
N ALA A 70 14.40 11.51 -21.75
CA ALA A 70 15.82 11.74 -21.56
C ALA A 70 16.60 10.89 -22.56
N ASN A 71 17.72 11.40 -23.07
CA ASN A 71 18.60 10.61 -23.91
C ASN A 71 19.06 9.37 -23.14
N THR A 72 18.94 8.20 -23.75
CA THR A 72 19.51 6.96 -23.22
C THR A 72 21.03 7.05 -23.31
N SER A 73 21.71 7.24 -22.18
CA SER A 73 23.15 6.98 -22.13
C SER A 73 23.31 5.46 -22.19
N CYS A 74 23.89 4.96 -23.28
CA CYS A 74 24.07 3.53 -23.55
C CYS A 74 24.92 2.79 -22.49
N CYS A 75 25.53 3.50 -21.55
CA CYS A 75 26.50 2.94 -20.60
C CYS A 75 26.02 2.91 -19.14
N ARG A 76 24.76 3.25 -18.84
CA ARG A 76 24.26 3.23 -17.45
C ARG A 76 23.33 2.04 -17.24
N SER A 77 23.68 1.16 -16.31
CA SER A 77 22.79 0.10 -15.82
C SER A 77 22.12 0.57 -14.53
N TYR A 78 20.83 0.28 -14.38
CA TYR A 78 20.07 0.55 -13.17
C TYR A 78 19.74 -0.77 -12.49
N GLU A 79 20.00 -0.87 -11.20
CA GLU A 79 19.75 -2.10 -10.43
C GLU A 79 18.48 -2.01 -9.60
N ARG A 80 18.09 -0.79 -9.21
CA ARG A 80 16.97 -0.54 -8.32
C ARG A 80 16.08 0.54 -8.88
N VAL A 81 14.82 0.53 -8.45
CA VAL A 81 13.84 1.55 -8.79
C VAL A 81 13.15 2.00 -7.52
N ARG A 82 13.00 3.32 -7.36
CA ARG A 82 12.13 3.93 -6.36
C ARG A 82 10.87 4.45 -7.05
N LEU A 83 9.71 4.05 -6.57
CA LEU A 83 8.41 4.43 -7.12
C LEU A 83 7.63 5.26 -6.11
N ASN A 84 7.09 6.40 -6.55
CA ASN A 84 6.08 7.13 -5.79
C ASN A 84 4.72 6.81 -6.39
N TYR A 85 3.91 6.02 -5.69
CA TYR A 85 2.58 5.65 -6.15
C TYR A 85 1.61 5.59 -4.97
N MET A 86 0.33 5.85 -5.26
CA MET A 86 -0.75 5.61 -4.32
C MET A 86 -1.07 4.12 -4.32
N ALA A 87 -0.83 3.45 -3.20
CA ALA A 87 -1.20 2.06 -3.01
C ALA A 87 -2.58 1.95 -2.35
N GLY A 88 -3.35 0.94 -2.76
CA GLY A 88 -4.66 0.63 -2.19
C GLY A 88 -5.84 1.30 -2.91
N PRO A 89 -7.07 0.87 -2.59
CA PRO A 89 -8.28 1.40 -3.20
C PRO A 89 -8.55 2.84 -2.72
N LYS A 90 -9.07 3.70 -3.61
CA LYS A 90 -9.49 5.06 -3.24
C LYS A 90 -10.68 5.08 -2.29
N PHE A 91 -11.53 4.05 -2.39
CA PHE A 91 -12.73 3.88 -1.59
C PHE A 91 -12.81 2.42 -1.17
N LEU A 92 -13.15 2.20 0.09
CA LEU A 92 -13.40 0.85 0.60
C LEU A 92 -14.87 0.50 0.33
N SER A 93 -15.10 -0.66 -0.24
CA SER A 93 -16.43 -1.30 -0.31
C SER A 93 -16.99 -1.54 1.09
N ALA A 94 -18.31 -1.71 1.18
CA ALA A 94 -18.96 -2.01 2.46
C ALA A 94 -18.39 -3.29 3.11
N ASP A 95 -18.02 -4.28 2.30
CA ASP A 95 -17.44 -5.54 2.78
C ASP A 95 -16.03 -5.32 3.36
N GLU A 96 -15.18 -4.55 2.67
CA GLU A 96 -13.84 -4.18 3.17
C GLU A 96 -13.94 -3.40 4.49
N GLN A 97 -14.87 -2.45 4.58
CA GLN A 97 -15.12 -1.71 5.82
C GLN A 97 -15.56 -2.64 6.95
N ASN A 98 -16.48 -3.57 6.66
CA ASN A 98 -16.96 -4.54 7.65
C ASN A 98 -15.82 -5.44 8.14
N VAL A 99 -14.95 -5.91 7.25
CA VAL A 99 -13.76 -6.69 7.61
C VAL A 99 -12.85 -5.91 8.58
N ILE A 100 -12.58 -4.64 8.29
CA ILE A 100 -11.76 -3.77 9.14
C ILE A 100 -12.43 -3.56 10.50
N VAL A 101 -13.73 -3.29 10.53
CA VAL A 101 -14.49 -3.08 11.77
C VAL A 101 -14.48 -4.34 12.65
N ARG A 102 -14.71 -5.51 12.06
CA ARG A 102 -14.70 -6.79 12.81
C ARG A 102 -13.32 -7.13 13.35
N LEU A 103 -12.26 -6.86 12.57
CA LEU A 103 -10.89 -6.98 13.06
C LEU A 103 -10.65 -6.00 14.21
N ALA A 104 -11.03 -4.75 14.06
CA ALA A 104 -10.88 -3.73 15.11
C ALA A 104 -11.61 -4.13 16.40
N HIS A 105 -12.85 -4.64 16.31
CA HIS A 105 -13.58 -5.15 17.47
C HIS A 105 -12.84 -6.31 18.17
N SER A 106 -12.27 -7.23 17.39
CA SER A 106 -11.52 -8.36 17.96
C SER A 106 -10.27 -7.93 18.74
N LEU A 107 -9.62 -6.87 18.29
CA LEU A 107 -8.39 -6.33 18.90
C LEU A 107 -8.67 -5.30 20.01
N MET A 108 -9.88 -4.74 20.05
CA MET A 108 -10.26 -3.73 21.03
C MET A 108 -10.50 -4.36 22.42
N PRO A 109 -9.69 -4.02 23.45
CA PRO A 109 -9.77 -4.70 24.74
C PRO A 109 -11.04 -4.38 25.50
N ASP A 110 -11.47 -3.12 25.47
CA ASP A 110 -12.65 -2.63 26.18
C ASP A 110 -13.84 -2.50 25.24
N LYS A 111 -15.05 -2.57 25.80
CA LYS A 111 -16.27 -2.33 25.03
C LYS A 111 -16.29 -0.89 24.49
N PRO A 112 -16.68 -0.67 23.23
CA PRO A 112 -16.79 0.68 22.69
C PRO A 112 -17.86 1.47 23.42
N CYS A 113 -17.66 2.79 23.56
CA CYS A 113 -18.75 3.68 23.96
C CYS A 113 -19.77 3.75 22.82
N GLY A 114 -21.01 3.35 23.08
CA GLY A 114 -22.02 3.31 22.01
C GLY A 114 -23.32 2.66 22.43
N CYS A 115 -24.16 2.42 21.44
CA CYS A 115 -25.44 1.74 21.62
C CYS A 115 -25.24 0.23 21.85
N ASP A 116 -26.30 -0.42 22.35
CA ASP A 116 -26.29 -1.86 22.63
C ASP A 116 -25.96 -2.70 21.39
N VAL A 117 -26.35 -2.25 20.21
CA VAL A 117 -26.03 -2.93 18.95
C VAL A 117 -24.51 -2.99 18.73
N THR A 118 -23.78 -1.90 18.96
CA THR A 118 -22.32 -1.88 18.82
C THR A 118 -21.67 -2.80 19.85
N ASN A 119 -22.18 -2.83 21.08
CA ASN A 119 -21.68 -3.73 22.14
C ASN A 119 -21.90 -5.21 21.79
N VAL A 120 -23.06 -5.56 21.22
CA VAL A 120 -23.37 -6.92 20.76
C VAL A 120 -22.44 -7.32 19.61
N LEU A 121 -22.21 -6.44 18.64
CA LEU A 121 -21.28 -6.69 17.54
C LEU A 121 -19.85 -6.88 18.04
N TRP A 122 -19.39 -6.02 18.95
CA TRP A 122 -18.08 -6.15 19.59
C TRP A 122 -17.93 -7.47 20.35
N ALA A 123 -18.91 -7.84 21.17
CA ALA A 123 -18.90 -9.08 21.94
C ALA A 123 -18.87 -10.32 21.02
N ARG A 124 -19.66 -10.30 19.93
CA ARG A 124 -19.66 -11.35 18.92
C ARG A 124 -18.29 -11.49 18.25
N ASP A 125 -17.67 -10.39 17.82
CA ASP A 125 -16.40 -10.45 17.09
C ASP A 125 -15.20 -10.85 17.99
N ARG A 126 -15.34 -10.70 19.30
CA ARG A 126 -14.38 -11.19 20.30
C ARG A 126 -14.63 -12.63 20.76
N PHE A 127 -15.76 -13.22 20.39
CA PHE A 127 -16.05 -14.60 20.75
C PHE A 127 -14.95 -15.53 20.20
N THR A 128 -14.43 -16.39 21.08
CA THR A 128 -13.45 -17.41 20.74
C THR A 128 -14.09 -18.77 21.06
N PRO A 129 -14.33 -19.63 20.06
CA PRO A 129 -14.87 -20.95 20.27
C PRO A 129 -13.98 -21.78 21.19
N GLU A 130 -14.59 -22.63 22.00
CA GLU A 130 -13.87 -23.55 22.90
C GLU A 130 -13.05 -24.58 22.12
N ILE A 131 -13.54 -25.00 20.95
CA ILE A 131 -12.86 -25.93 20.06
C ILE A 131 -12.33 -25.14 18.86
N LEU A 132 -11.00 -25.01 18.78
CA LEU A 132 -10.33 -24.31 17.68
C LEU A 132 -9.89 -25.31 16.60
N THR A 133 -10.22 -24.99 15.35
CA THR A 133 -9.67 -25.74 14.20
C THR A 133 -8.21 -25.37 13.97
N ARG A 134 -7.48 -26.23 13.24
CA ARG A 134 -6.07 -25.99 12.90
C ARG A 134 -5.89 -24.68 12.12
N GLU A 135 -6.84 -24.36 11.24
CA GLU A 135 -6.82 -23.15 10.42
C GLU A 135 -6.92 -21.90 11.29
N ARG A 136 -7.80 -21.94 12.30
CA ARG A 136 -8.02 -20.81 13.22
C ARG A 136 -6.87 -20.62 14.20
N LEU A 137 -6.24 -21.70 14.67
CA LEU A 137 -5.01 -21.63 15.48
C LEU A 137 -3.84 -21.01 14.73
N ASN A 138 -3.77 -21.23 13.41
CA ASN A 138 -2.72 -20.67 12.56
C ASN A 138 -3.09 -19.30 11.96
N ALA A 139 -4.23 -18.71 12.34
CA ALA A 139 -4.63 -17.40 11.84
C ALA A 139 -3.79 -16.29 12.51
N PRO A 140 -3.00 -15.50 11.75
CA PRO A 140 -2.09 -14.50 12.31
C PRO A 140 -2.80 -13.33 13.01
N PHE A 141 -4.07 -13.08 12.67
CA PHE A 141 -4.85 -12.00 13.28
C PHE A 141 -5.43 -12.39 14.65
N GLY A 142 -5.44 -13.68 14.99
CA GLY A 142 -5.96 -14.22 16.24
C GLY A 142 -7.12 -15.21 16.06
N PRO A 143 -7.47 -15.94 17.13
CA PRO A 143 -8.44 -17.04 17.08
C PRO A 143 -9.91 -16.60 17.25
N SER A 144 -10.18 -15.33 17.54
CA SER A 144 -11.55 -14.86 17.71
C SER A 144 -12.30 -14.81 16.36
N ASP A 145 -13.63 -14.76 16.41
CA ASP A 145 -14.48 -14.76 15.21
C ASP A 145 -14.20 -13.59 14.27
N GLY A 146 -14.03 -12.38 14.82
CA GLY A 146 -13.73 -11.17 14.04
C GLY A 146 -12.35 -11.25 13.37
N ALA A 147 -11.33 -11.70 14.12
CA ALA A 147 -9.97 -11.86 13.60
C ALA A 147 -9.89 -12.95 12.51
N TYR A 148 -10.51 -14.10 12.75
CA TYR A 148 -10.53 -15.20 11.79
C TYR A 148 -11.30 -14.85 10.52
N PHE A 149 -12.43 -14.15 10.65
CA PHE A 149 -13.17 -13.64 9.49
C PHE A 149 -12.32 -12.68 8.66
N ALA A 150 -11.63 -11.73 9.31
CA ALA A 150 -10.79 -10.78 8.60
C ALA A 150 -9.61 -11.46 7.90
N TYR A 151 -9.01 -12.47 8.54
CA TYR A 151 -7.93 -13.25 7.93
C TYR A 151 -8.40 -14.05 6.71
N THR A 152 -9.51 -14.78 6.83
CA THR A 152 -10.03 -15.56 5.69
C THR A 152 -10.45 -14.67 4.53
N TRP A 153 -11.05 -13.50 4.80
CA TRP A 153 -11.33 -12.51 3.77
C TRP A 153 -10.05 -12.01 3.09
N ALA A 154 -9.01 -11.67 3.87
CA ALA A 154 -7.74 -11.16 3.34
C ALA A 154 -7.03 -12.18 2.44
N VAL A 155 -7.03 -13.47 2.82
CA VAL A 155 -6.45 -14.54 2.01
C VAL A 155 -7.23 -14.72 0.70
N ASN A 156 -8.56 -14.73 0.75
CA ASN A 156 -9.41 -14.95 -0.43
C ASN A 156 -9.40 -13.76 -1.40
N ASN A 157 -9.14 -12.54 -0.92
CA ASN A 157 -9.13 -11.32 -1.72
C ASN A 157 -7.71 -10.79 -1.96
N ALA A 158 -6.67 -11.59 -1.66
CA ALA A 158 -5.30 -11.20 -1.90
C ALA A 158 -5.04 -11.00 -3.40
N LEU A 159 -4.63 -9.78 -3.78
CA LEU A 159 -4.16 -9.50 -5.14
C LEU A 159 -2.75 -10.05 -5.29
N VAL A 160 -2.63 -11.22 -5.90
CA VAL A 160 -1.34 -11.85 -6.22
C VAL A 160 -0.98 -11.63 -7.68
N ARG A 161 0.31 -11.43 -7.96
CA ARG A 161 0.82 -11.56 -9.33
C ARG A 161 0.84 -13.04 -9.66
N GLY A 162 -0.02 -13.47 -10.59
CA GLY A 162 0.10 -14.80 -11.17
C GLY A 162 1.40 -14.88 -11.98
N SER A 163 2.45 -15.48 -11.42
CA SER A 163 3.53 -16.01 -12.26
C SER A 163 3.23 -17.46 -12.54
N VAL A 164 3.05 -17.80 -13.81
CA VAL A 164 3.18 -19.20 -14.25
C VAL A 164 4.68 -19.50 -14.17
N LEU A 165 5.07 -20.41 -13.28
CA LEU A 165 6.39 -21.03 -13.29
C LEU A 165 6.50 -21.98 -14.49
#